data_AF-A0AAT9LT53-F1
#
_entry.id   AF-A0AAT9LT53-F1
#
_cell.length_a   1.000
_cell.length_b   1.000
_cell.length_c   1.000
_cell.angle_alpha   90.00
_cell.angle_beta   90.00
_cell.angle_gamma   90.00
#
_symmetry.space_group_name_H-M   'P 1'
#
loop_
_entity.id
_entity.type
_entity.pdbx_description
1 polymer ?
#
loop_
_entity_poly.entity_id
_entity_poly.type
_entity_poly.pdbx_seq_one_letter_code
_entity_poly.pdbx_strand_id
1 'polypeptide(L)'
;MLTQAQVRTTVHEVVTDLLRETQPEPPALTGREELHTLGLSSLTLARLVIELEAAIGVDPFAEDVVISDVRSLDDLVTVYERGLAATGA
;
A
#
# COMPACT_ATOMS: atom_id res chain seq x y z
N MET A 1 -13.91 11.59 -5.76
CA MET A 1 -12.49 11.35 -6.12
C MET A 1 -11.70 11.31 -4.84
N LEU A 2 -10.90 10.27 -4.64
CA LEU A 2 -9.91 10.21 -3.56
C LEU A 2 -8.82 11.25 -3.83
N THR A 3 -8.36 11.91 -2.77
CA THR A 3 -7.21 12.83 -2.79
C THR A 3 -5.95 12.09 -2.39
N GLN A 4 -4.77 12.62 -2.71
CA GLN A 4 -3.48 12.05 -2.28
C GLN A 4 -3.43 11.79 -0.75
N ALA A 5 -3.93 12.75 0.04
CA ALA A 5 -4.02 12.60 1.48
C ALA A 5 -4.89 11.39 1.90
N GLN A 6 -5.98 11.13 1.18
CA GLN A 6 -6.83 9.97 1.43
C GLN A 6 -6.18 8.66 0.99
N VAL A 7 -5.45 8.65 -0.14
CA VAL A 7 -4.66 7.47 -0.56
C VAL A 7 -3.68 7.07 0.52
N ARG A 8 -2.90 8.03 1.04
CA ARG A 8 -1.97 7.78 2.15
C ARG A 8 -2.67 7.20 3.37
N THR A 9 -3.76 7.82 3.82
CA THR A 9 -4.52 7.33 4.98
C THR A 9 -5.01 5.91 4.74
N THR A 10 -5.63 5.62 3.60
CA THR A 10 -6.12 4.28 3.25
C THR A 10 -5.00 3.25 3.21
N VAL A 11 -3.86 3.57 2.58
CA VAL A 11 -2.70 2.67 2.54
C VAL A 11 -2.20 2.36 3.95
N HIS A 12 -2.04 3.37 4.80
CA HIS A 12 -1.61 3.16 6.18
C HIS A 12 -2.61 2.33 6.99
N GLU A 13 -3.92 2.56 6.82
CA GLU A 13 -4.98 1.81 7.50
C GLU A 13 -4.96 0.33 7.12
N VAL A 14 -4.95 0.01 5.82
CA VAL A 14 -4.94 -1.38 5.34
C VAL A 14 -3.66 -2.10 5.77
N VAL A 15 -2.49 -1.45 5.67
CA VAL A 15 -1.23 -2.05 6.14
C VAL A 15 -1.28 -2.29 7.65
N THR A 16 -1.78 -1.33 8.44
CA THR A 16 -1.91 -1.49 9.89
C THR A 16 -2.84 -2.65 10.25
N ASP A 17 -3.96 -2.78 9.55
CA ASP A 17 -4.92 -3.86 9.81
C ASP A 17 -4.37 -5.23 9.45
N LEU A 18 -3.64 -5.36 8.33
CA LEU A 18 -2.93 -6.60 7.99
C LEU A 18 -1.84 -6.94 9.01
N LEU A 19 -1.12 -5.94 9.51
CA LEU A 19 -0.12 -6.16 10.56
C LEU A 19 -0.77 -6.62 11.86
N ARG A 20 -1.93 -6.09 12.23
CA ARG A 20 -2.69 -6.52 13.42
C ARG A 20 -3.08 -8.00 13.39
N GLU A 21 -3.24 -8.60 12.21
CA GLU A 21 -3.51 -10.04 12.09
C GLU A 21 -2.34 -10.91 12.60
N THR A 22 -1.11 -10.40 12.52
CA THR A 22 0.11 -11.15 12.87
C THR A 22 0.82 -10.60 14.11
N GLN A 23 0.61 -9.33 14.42
CA GLN A 23 1.20 -8.62 15.56
C GLN A 23 0.09 -7.86 16.30
N PRO A 24 -0.26 -8.23 17.55
CA PRO A 24 -1.35 -7.59 18.29
C PRO A 24 -1.18 -6.07 18.46
N GLU A 25 0.05 -5.60 18.51
CA GLU A 25 0.42 -4.19 18.66
C GLU A 25 1.50 -3.84 17.63
N PRO A 26 1.11 -3.50 16.38
CA PRO A 26 2.08 -3.12 15.36
C PRO A 26 2.68 -1.74 15.67
N PRO A 27 3.94 -1.50 15.27
CA PRO A 27 4.58 -0.21 15.45
C PRO A 27 3.83 0.89 14.68
N ALA A 28 3.91 2.12 15.16
CA ALA A 28 3.38 3.27 14.43
C ALA A 28 4.12 3.43 13.10
N LEU A 29 3.38 3.35 12.00
CA LEU A 29 3.92 3.48 10.64
C LEU A 29 4.17 4.95 10.32
N THR A 30 5.43 5.30 10.02
CA THR A 30 5.83 6.66 9.62
C THR A 30 5.94 6.83 8.10
N GLY A 31 5.92 5.72 7.34
CA GLY A 31 6.06 5.70 5.88
C GLY A 31 7.44 5.21 5.42
N ARG A 32 8.46 5.36 6.27
CA ARG A 32 9.86 5.01 5.95
C ARG A 32 10.21 3.57 6.26
N GLU A 33 9.30 2.83 6.88
CA GLU A 33 9.51 1.44 7.22
C GLU A 33 9.56 0.58 5.95
N GLU A 34 10.52 -0.33 5.90
CA GLU A 34 10.65 -1.24 4.76
C GLU A 34 9.61 -2.36 4.89
N LEU A 35 8.87 -2.65 3.81
CA LEU A 35 7.77 -3.61 3.83
C LEU A 35 8.22 -5.01 4.27
N HIS A 36 9.43 -5.41 3.90
CA HIS A 36 10.00 -6.69 4.30
C HIS A 36 10.39 -6.74 5.79
N THR A 37 10.68 -5.59 6.42
CA THR A 37 10.97 -5.50 7.86
C THR A 37 9.72 -5.52 8.72
N LEU A 38 8.57 -5.15 8.14
CA LEU A 38 7.25 -5.22 8.77
C LEU A 38 6.70 -6.66 8.83
N GLY A 39 7.45 -7.66 8.34
CA GLY A 39 7.00 -9.05 8.35
C GLY A 39 5.94 -9.37 7.30
N LEU A 40 5.74 -8.50 6.31
CA LEU A 40 4.81 -8.74 5.21
C LEU A 40 5.36 -9.83 4.29
N SER A 41 4.73 -11.00 4.33
CA SER A 41 5.04 -12.10 3.40
C SER A 41 4.57 -11.75 1.98
N SER A 42 5.09 -12.44 0.95
CA SER A 42 4.61 -12.28 -0.43
C SER A 42 3.10 -12.50 -0.58
N LEU A 43 2.52 -13.39 0.23
CA LEU A 43 1.07 -13.63 0.25
C LEU A 43 0.31 -12.44 0.87
N THR A 44 0.83 -11.90 1.97
CA THR A 44 0.25 -10.72 2.63
C THR A 44 0.36 -9.48 1.73
N LEU A 45 1.47 -9.34 0.98
CA LEU A 45 1.64 -8.28 -0.02
C LEU A 45 0.64 -8.42 -1.18
N ALA A 46 0.44 -9.62 -1.71
CA ALA A 46 -0.57 -9.84 -2.75
C ALA A 46 -1.98 -9.48 -2.24
N ARG A 47 -2.32 -9.87 -1.01
CA ARG A 47 -3.59 -9.49 -0.37
C ARG A 47 -3.72 -7.98 -0.16
N LEU A 48 -2.65 -7.33 0.31
CA LEU A 48 -2.59 -5.87 0.46
C LEU A 48 -2.92 -5.16 -0.84
N VAL A 49 -2.33 -5.57 -1.96
CA VAL A 49 -2.60 -4.97 -3.26
C VAL A 49 -4.07 -5.10 -3.66
N ILE A 50 -4.66 -6.29 -3.47
CA ILE A 50 -6.08 -6.54 -3.78
C ILE A 50 -7.00 -5.67 -2.91
N GLU A 51 -6.72 -5.57 -1.61
CA GLU A 51 -7.53 -4.75 -0.69
C GLU A 51 -7.42 -3.25 -1.02
N LEU A 52 -6.23 -2.78 -1.38
CA LEU A 52 -6.01 -1.40 -1.80
C LEU A 52 -6.64 -1.08 -3.16
N GLU A 53 -6.60 -2.00 -4.12
CA GLU A 53 -7.31 -1.86 -5.39
C GLU A 53 -8.82 -1.73 -5.16
N ALA A 54 -9.39 -2.57 -4.30
CA ALA A 54 -10.80 -2.49 -3.95
C ALA A 54 -11.18 -1.18 -3.22
N ALA A 55 -10.28 -0.66 -2.37
CA ALA A 55 -10.52 0.56 -1.61
C ALA A 55 -10.31 1.85 -2.43
N ILE A 56 -9.27 1.89 -3.27
CA ILE A 56 -8.85 3.07 -4.03
C ILE A 56 -9.47 3.08 -5.42
N GLY A 57 -9.76 1.90 -5.98
CA GLY A 57 -10.33 1.71 -7.31
C GLY A 57 -9.31 1.74 -8.44
N VAL A 58 -8.01 1.54 -8.14
CA VAL A 58 -6.93 1.51 -9.13
C VAL A 58 -5.93 0.41 -8.82
N ASP A 59 -5.49 -0.30 -9.86
CA ASP A 59 -4.35 -1.22 -9.79
C ASP A 59 -3.13 -0.57 -10.45
N PRO A 60 -2.19 -0.03 -9.66
CA PRO A 60 -0.98 0.59 -10.21
C PRO A 60 0.05 -0.43 -10.72
N PHE A 61 -0.14 -1.73 -10.47
CA PHE A 61 0.79 -2.81 -10.86
C PHE A 61 0.37 -3.54 -12.15
N ALA A 62 -0.75 -3.16 -12.77
CA ALA A 62 -1.26 -3.79 -14.00
C ALA A 62 -0.39 -3.55 -15.25
N GLU A 63 0.42 -2.49 -15.26
CA GLU A 63 1.23 -2.09 -16.43
C GLU A 63 2.75 -2.26 -16.19
N ASP A 64 3.42 -1.20 -15.73
CA ASP A 64 4.90 -1.10 -15.73
C ASP A 64 5.52 -1.07 -14.32
N VAL A 65 4.71 -1.02 -13.25
CA VAL A 65 5.23 -0.99 -11.87
C VAL A 65 5.35 -2.41 -11.34
N VAL A 66 6.57 -2.79 -10.96
CA VAL A 66 6.83 -4.09 -10.33
C VAL A 66 6.70 -3.96 -8.82
N ILE A 67 5.86 -4.79 -8.20
CA ILE A 67 5.69 -4.81 -6.73
C ILE A 67 7.03 -5.01 -5.98
N SER A 68 7.97 -5.73 -6.59
CA SER A 68 9.32 -5.96 -6.06
C SER A 68 10.18 -4.68 -5.97
N ASP A 69 9.84 -3.63 -6.71
CA ASP A 69 10.54 -2.33 -6.63
C ASP A 69 10.03 -1.47 -5.47
N VAL A 70 8.88 -1.84 -4.88
CA VAL A 70 8.32 -1.16 -3.70
C VAL A 70 9.02 -1.66 -2.44
N ARG A 71 9.87 -0.81 -1.86
CA ARG A 71 10.68 -1.19 -0.68
C ARG A 71 10.11 -0.67 0.61
N SER A 72 9.51 0.52 0.57
CA SER A 72 8.94 1.20 1.74
C SER A 72 7.43 1.43 1.61
N LEU A 73 6.80 1.76 2.75
CA LEU A 73 5.40 2.16 2.76
C LEU A 73 5.15 3.45 1.95
N ASP A 74 6.07 4.41 1.99
CA ASP A 74 5.99 5.63 1.18
C ASP A 74 6.11 5.33 -0.32
N ASP A 75 6.92 4.35 -0.73
CA ASP A 75 6.96 3.90 -2.13
C ASP A 75 5.60 3.35 -2.54
N LEU A 76 4.95 2.55 -1.68
CA LEU A 76 3.63 1.99 -1.94
C LEU A 76 2.59 3.11 -2.12
N VAL A 77 2.58 4.09 -1.21
CA VAL A 77 1.70 5.27 -1.30
C VAL A 77 1.94 6.00 -2.62
N THR A 78 3.20 6.27 -2.97
CA THR A 78 3.58 6.99 -4.18
C THR A 78 3.09 6.28 -5.44
N VAL A 79 3.17 4.95 -5.46
CA VAL A 79 2.71 4.11 -6.58
C VAL A 79 1.19 4.23 -6.75
N TYR A 80 0.41 4.14 -5.67
CA TYR A 80 -1.05 4.33 -5.73
C TYR A 80 -1.47 5.77 -6.07
N GLU A 81 -0.75 6.78 -5.57
CA GLU A 81 -1.00 8.18 -5.92
C GLU A 81 -0.78 8.42 -7.42
N ARG A 82 0.27 7.83 -8.00
CA ARG A 82 0.54 7.90 -9.44
C ARG A 82 -0.50 7.15 -10.27
N GLY A 83 -0.87 5.94 -9.87
CA GLY A 83 -1.92 5.16 -10.53
C GLY A 83 -3.24 5.93 -10.57
N LEU A 84 -3.68 6.47 -9.43
CA LEU A 84 -4.91 7.25 -9.34
C LEU A 84 -4.86 8.51 -10.22
N ALA A 85 -3.71 9.20 -10.28
CA ALA A 85 -3.52 10.36 -11.13
C ALA A 85 -3.54 10.00 -12.63
N ALA A 86 -3.05 8.83 -13.01
CA ALA A 86 -3.06 8.34 -14.39
C ALA A 86 -4.46 7.92 -14.86
N THR A 87 -5.27 7.31 -13.99
CA THR A 87 -6.67 6.94 -14.31
C THR A 87 -7.62 8.14 -14.35
N GLY A 88 -7.28 9.24 -13.67
CA GLY A 88 -8.06 10.48 -13.63
C GLY A 88 -7.76 11.49 -14.74
N ALA A 89 -6.77 11.22 -15.60
CA ALA A 89 -6.37 12.06 -16.75
C ALA A 89 -7.06 11.60 -18.04
#